data_AF-A0A7S0RQM5-F1
#
_entry.id   AF-A0A7S0RQM5-F1
#
_cell.length_a   1.000
_cell.length_b   1.000
_cell.length_c   1.000
_cell.angle_alpha   90.00
_cell.angle_beta   90.00
_cell.angle_gamma   90.00
#
_symmetry.space_group_name_H-M   'P 1'
#
loop_
_entity.id
_entity.type
_entity.pdbx_description
1 polymer ?
#
loop_
_entity_poly.entity_id
_entity_poly.type
_entity_poly.pdbx_seq_one_letter_code
_entity_poly.pdbx_strand_id
1 'polypeptide(L)'
;GGGGGGAAKDPQLEVDVAVKDSGMMLLAAAVPGLRWQQGLADISVNIRGTVDKPVADGMAHVHRAVLASPWLPRPLTGFGATVRLNDNVLSVESLEGHTGRKGKLSVHGALPLAQVKGDTWAALVARAKTQDGIQVKVENLEVRARNVYQGQVDADLHVRGSITKPTMSGE
;
A
#
# COMPACT_ATOMS: atom_id res chain seq x y z
N GLY A 1 -30.78 -41.15 23.26
CA GLY A 1 -30.51 -40.00 24.13
C GLY A 1 -29.38 -39.19 23.52
N GLY A 2 -29.65 -37.89 23.30
CA GLY A 2 -28.72 -36.78 23.02
C GLY A 2 -27.40 -37.04 22.32
N GLY A 3 -27.33 -36.74 21.02
CA GLY A 3 -26.07 -36.44 20.35
C GLY A 3 -25.56 -35.07 20.79
N GLY A 4 -24.43 -35.04 21.50
CA GLY A 4 -23.68 -33.82 21.78
C GLY A 4 -22.91 -33.39 20.54
N GLY A 5 -23.49 -32.46 19.78
CA GLY A 5 -22.77 -31.77 18.70
C GLY A 5 -21.64 -30.94 19.28
N GLY A 6 -20.40 -31.38 19.08
CA GLY A 6 -19.23 -30.55 19.33
C GLY A 6 -19.29 -29.36 18.37
N ALA A 7 -19.46 -28.15 18.92
CA ALA A 7 -19.32 -26.92 18.15
C ALA A 7 -17.89 -26.90 17.58
N ALA A 8 -17.76 -27.04 16.26
CA ALA A 8 -16.50 -26.80 15.59
C ALA A 8 -16.08 -25.35 15.89
N LYS A 9 -14.97 -25.18 16.62
CA LYS A 9 -14.39 -23.86 16.83
C LYS A 9 -13.78 -23.42 15.50
N ASP A 10 -14.21 -22.28 14.98
CA ASP A 10 -13.56 -21.67 13.82
C ASP A 10 -12.06 -21.47 14.13
N PRO A 11 -11.17 -21.81 13.18
CA PRO A 11 -9.75 -21.67 13.40
C PRO A 11 -9.41 -20.19 13.60
N GLN A 12 -8.84 -19.88 14.76
CA GLN A 12 -8.31 -18.55 15.06
C GLN A 12 -7.02 -18.33 14.27
N LEU A 13 -6.90 -17.14 13.69
CA LEU A 13 -5.74 -16.70 12.91
C LEU A 13 -4.98 -15.66 13.72
N GLU A 14 -3.68 -15.87 13.86
CA GLU A 14 -2.74 -14.91 14.46
C GLU A 14 -1.44 -14.95 13.66
N VAL A 15 -1.11 -13.82 13.02
CA VAL A 15 0.11 -13.66 12.21
C VAL A 15 0.73 -12.31 12.54
N ASP A 16 2.02 -12.32 12.86
CA ASP A 16 2.82 -11.11 13.05
C ASP A 16 3.95 -11.06 12.04
N VAL A 17 4.08 -9.92 11.38
CA VAL A 17 5.14 -9.65 10.41
C VAL A 17 5.84 -8.37 10.83
N ALA A 18 7.15 -8.44 10.94
CA ALA A 18 8.01 -7.28 11.16
C ALA A 18 9.16 -7.31 10.15
N VAL A 19 9.36 -6.19 9.46
CA VAL A 19 10.44 -6.02 8.47
C VAL A 19 11.20 -4.76 8.80
N LYS A 20 12.53 -4.88 8.86
CA LYS A 20 13.43 -3.74 9.06
C LYS A 20 14.51 -3.69 7.99
N ASP A 21 14.80 -2.49 7.53
CA ASP A 21 15.94 -2.14 6.66
C ASP A 21 16.21 -3.16 5.54
N SER A 22 17.23 -4.00 5.72
CA SER A 22 17.67 -5.00 4.72
C SER A 22 16.61 -6.06 4.41
N GLY A 23 15.66 -6.29 5.32
CA GLY A 23 14.49 -7.15 5.07
C GLY A 23 13.62 -6.66 3.91
N MET A 24 13.70 -5.38 3.55
CA MET A 24 13.03 -4.84 2.37
C MET A 24 13.54 -5.44 1.06
N MET A 25 14.77 -5.96 1.00
CA MET A 25 15.24 -6.64 -0.21
C MET A 25 14.42 -7.91 -0.48
N LEU A 26 14.08 -8.66 0.57
CA LEU A 26 13.23 -9.84 0.47
C LEU A 26 11.78 -9.44 0.15
N LEU A 27 11.26 -8.41 0.83
CA LEU A 27 9.89 -7.96 0.59
C LEU A 27 9.69 -7.41 -0.83
N ALA A 28 10.65 -6.61 -1.32
CA ALA A 28 10.61 -6.08 -2.69
C ALA A 28 10.77 -7.18 -3.74
N ALA A 29 11.47 -8.28 -3.45
CA ALA A 29 11.58 -9.42 -4.38
C ALA A 29 10.22 -10.11 -4.64
N ALA A 30 9.26 -9.98 -3.71
CA ALA A 30 7.89 -10.46 -3.91
C ALA A 30 7.04 -9.54 -4.80
N VAL A 31 7.52 -8.33 -5.12
CA VAL A 31 6.82 -7.35 -5.96
C VAL A 31 7.49 -7.25 -7.33
N PRO A 32 6.90 -7.82 -8.40
CA PRO A 32 7.49 -7.78 -9.73
C PRO A 32 7.78 -6.35 -10.20
N GLY A 33 9.00 -6.11 -10.68
CA GLY A 33 9.38 -4.81 -11.23
C GLY A 33 9.71 -3.73 -10.18
N LEU A 34 9.73 -4.07 -8.89
CA LEU A 34 10.22 -3.20 -7.82
C LEU A 34 11.53 -3.75 -7.26
N ARG A 35 12.54 -2.90 -7.10
CA ARG A 35 13.82 -3.26 -6.48
C ARG A 35 14.19 -2.25 -5.41
N TRP A 36 14.29 -2.74 -4.18
CA TRP A 36 14.89 -1.99 -3.08
C TRP A 36 16.42 -1.92 -3.26
N GLN A 37 16.99 -0.72 -3.30
CA GLN A 37 18.44 -0.55 -3.40
C GLN A 37 19.06 -0.18 -2.05
N GLN A 38 18.43 0.76 -1.34
CA GLN A 38 18.86 1.24 -0.03
C GLN A 38 17.74 2.03 0.64
N GLY A 39 17.89 2.32 1.93
CA GLY A 39 16.94 3.11 2.72
C GLY A 39 16.77 2.53 4.12
N LEU A 40 16.02 3.24 4.95
CA LEU A 40 15.56 2.73 6.23
C LEU A 40 14.08 2.37 6.12
N ALA A 41 13.70 1.26 6.73
CA ALA A 41 12.32 0.83 6.81
C ALA A 41 12.02 0.22 8.17
N ASP A 42 10.89 0.56 8.76
CA ASP A 42 10.32 -0.12 9.92
C ASP A 42 8.85 -0.41 9.61
N ILE A 43 8.53 -1.68 9.40
CA ILE A 43 7.21 -2.15 9.00
C ILE A 43 6.77 -3.21 9.98
N SER A 44 5.57 -3.05 10.54
CA SER A 44 4.92 -4.04 11.38
C SER A 44 3.47 -4.23 10.93
N VAL A 45 3.06 -5.49 10.83
CA VAL A 45 1.67 -5.87 10.52
C VAL A 45 1.28 -7.02 11.44
N ASN A 46 0.08 -6.89 12.00
CA ASN A 46 -0.54 -7.82 12.92
C ASN A 46 -1.88 -8.23 12.31
N ILE A 47 -2.09 -9.53 12.13
CA ILE A 47 -3.34 -10.08 11.61
C ILE A 47 -3.93 -10.98 12.68
N ARG A 48 -5.18 -10.72 13.04
CA ARG A 48 -5.94 -11.45 14.06
C ARG A 48 -7.32 -11.85 13.54
N GLY A 49 -8.08 -12.61 14.33
CA GLY A 49 -9.47 -12.97 14.03
C GLY A 49 -9.61 -14.42 13.58
N THR A 50 -10.43 -14.66 12.56
CA THR A 50 -10.61 -16.00 11.96
C THR A 50 -10.18 -16.00 10.51
N VAL A 51 -10.01 -17.19 9.93
CA VAL A 51 -9.66 -17.33 8.50
C VAL A 51 -10.68 -16.62 7.59
N ASP A 52 -11.97 -16.63 7.95
CA ASP A 52 -13.03 -15.99 7.17
C ASP A 52 -13.16 -14.49 7.42
N LYS A 53 -12.72 -14.02 8.59
CA LYS A 53 -12.80 -12.61 9.00
C LYS A 53 -11.49 -12.17 9.67
N PRO A 54 -10.39 -12.07 8.90
CA PRO A 54 -9.16 -11.52 9.42
C PRO A 54 -9.30 -10.02 9.64
N VAL A 55 -8.69 -9.51 10.70
CA VAL A 55 -8.51 -8.09 10.99
C VAL A 55 -7.02 -7.81 10.99
N ALA A 56 -6.60 -6.89 10.15
CA ALA A 56 -5.22 -6.48 10.02
C ALA A 56 -5.02 -5.05 10.54
N ASP A 57 -3.99 -4.89 11.36
CA ASP A 57 -3.50 -3.62 11.90
C ASP A 57 -1.99 -3.52 11.66
N GLY A 58 -1.44 -2.31 11.61
CA GLY A 58 -0.02 -2.15 11.36
C GLY A 58 0.43 -0.73 11.05
N MET A 59 1.74 -0.61 10.86
CA MET A 59 2.40 0.64 10.54
C MET A 59 3.59 0.38 9.63
N ALA A 60 3.84 1.30 8.71
CA ALA A 60 5.03 1.29 7.89
C ALA A 60 5.64 2.69 7.84
N HIS A 61 6.92 2.75 8.17
CA HIS A 61 7.75 3.93 7.97
C HIS A 61 8.89 3.60 7.03
N VAL A 62 9.05 4.43 6.02
CA VAL A 62 10.18 4.36 5.09
C VAL A 62 10.84 5.72 5.04
N HIS A 63 12.17 5.75 5.08
CA HIS A 63 12.92 6.99 5.07
C HIS A 63 14.14 6.91 4.16
N ARG A 64 14.27 7.93 3.29
CA ARG A 64 15.36 8.12 2.33
C ARG A 64 15.67 6.88 1.50
N ALA A 65 14.64 6.14 1.11
CA ALA A 65 14.83 4.94 0.31
C ALA A 65 15.11 5.28 -1.16
N VAL A 66 15.74 4.33 -1.84
CA VAL A 66 15.96 4.34 -3.27
C VAL A 66 15.36 3.08 -3.88
N LEU A 67 14.40 3.28 -4.77
CA LEU A 67 13.65 2.23 -5.44
C LEU A 67 13.92 2.27 -6.95
N ALA A 68 14.32 1.14 -7.52
CA ALA A 68 14.49 1.01 -8.96
C ALA A 68 13.33 0.22 -9.58
N SER A 69 12.91 0.63 -10.78
CA SER A 69 11.87 -0.06 -11.55
C SER A 69 12.22 -0.08 -13.04
N PRO A 70 11.90 -1.16 -13.79
CA PRO A 70 12.12 -1.22 -15.23
C PRO A 70 11.36 -0.14 -16.02
N TRP A 71 10.28 0.41 -15.46
CA TRP A 71 9.47 1.45 -16.11
C TRP A 71 10.01 2.86 -15.90
N LEU A 72 10.95 3.03 -14.96
CA LEU A 72 11.58 4.31 -14.66
C LEU A 72 13.01 4.33 -15.22
N PRO A 73 13.39 5.28 -16.08
CA PRO A 73 14.76 5.43 -16.56
C PRO A 73 15.77 5.68 -15.44
N ARG A 74 15.30 6.28 -14.33
CA ARG A 74 16.09 6.64 -13.16
C ARG A 74 15.36 6.18 -11.90
N PRO A 75 16.09 5.74 -10.86
CA PRO A 75 15.46 5.28 -9.63
C PRO A 75 14.68 6.40 -8.95
N LEU A 76 13.66 6.02 -8.20
CA LEU A 76 12.98 6.90 -7.26
C LEU A 76 13.86 7.05 -6.03
N THR A 77 14.31 8.27 -5.75
CA THR A 77 15.23 8.62 -4.66
C THR A 77 14.53 9.49 -3.62
N GLY A 78 15.12 9.52 -2.43
CA GLY A 78 14.55 10.28 -1.31
C GLY A 78 13.16 9.79 -0.93
N PHE A 79 12.83 8.53 -1.24
CA PHE A 79 11.52 7.98 -1.02
C PHE A 79 11.24 7.92 0.48
N GLY A 80 10.16 8.56 0.90
CA GLY A 80 9.69 8.57 2.28
C GLY A 80 8.22 8.17 2.30
N ALA A 81 7.81 7.36 3.27
CA ALA A 81 6.41 6.98 3.44
C ALA A 81 6.05 6.80 4.91
N THR A 82 4.85 7.23 5.28
CA THR A 82 4.18 6.88 6.52
C THR A 82 2.80 6.33 6.20
N VAL A 83 2.61 5.05 6.51
CA VAL A 83 1.38 4.32 6.23
C VAL A 83 0.90 3.67 7.51
N ARG A 84 -0.40 3.73 7.75
CA ARG A 84 -1.08 3.06 8.86
C ARG A 84 -2.10 2.09 8.30
N LEU A 85 -2.26 0.97 8.99
CA LEU A 85 -3.32 0.01 8.75
C LEU A 85 -4.09 -0.12 10.05
N ASN A 86 -5.36 0.25 10.05
CA ASN A 86 -6.22 0.15 11.23
C ASN A 86 -7.53 -0.51 10.81
N ASP A 87 -7.89 -1.64 11.44
CA ASP A 87 -9.13 -2.36 11.19
C ASP A 87 -9.37 -2.60 9.68
N ASN A 88 -8.37 -3.19 9.00
CA ASN A 88 -8.38 -3.44 7.55
C ASN A 88 -8.47 -2.18 6.67
N VAL A 89 -8.26 -0.97 7.20
CA VAL A 89 -8.20 0.28 6.41
C VAL A 89 -6.77 0.79 6.35
N LEU A 90 -6.23 0.84 5.14
CA LEU A 90 -4.91 1.38 4.84
C LEU A 90 -5.02 2.90 4.63
N SER A 91 -4.32 3.67 5.46
CA SER A 91 -4.16 5.12 5.34
C SER A 91 -2.72 5.46 4.99
N VAL A 92 -2.53 6.16 3.88
CA VAL A 92 -1.25 6.77 3.50
C VAL A 92 -1.28 8.21 3.98
N GLU A 93 -0.54 8.51 5.05
CA GLU A 93 -0.43 9.88 5.57
C GLU A 93 0.42 10.74 4.65
N SER A 94 1.56 10.19 4.24
CA SER A 94 2.38 10.74 3.19
C SER A 94 3.19 9.63 2.54
N LEU A 95 3.38 9.74 1.23
CA LEU A 95 4.37 9.00 0.49
C LEU A 95 4.88 9.94 -0.59
N GLU A 96 6.19 10.15 -0.61
CA GLU A 96 6.82 11.11 -1.52
C GLU A 96 8.12 10.55 -2.07
N GLY A 97 8.47 10.91 -3.30
CA GLY A 97 9.73 10.53 -3.90
C GLY A 97 10.06 11.35 -5.15
N HIS A 98 11.33 11.29 -5.55
CA HIS A 98 11.85 12.06 -6.68
C HIS A 98 12.52 11.15 -7.69
N THR A 99 12.44 11.46 -8.98
CA THR A 99 13.23 10.75 -9.98
C THR A 99 13.77 11.70 -11.05
N GLY A 100 15.01 11.46 -11.46
CA GLY A 100 15.72 12.36 -12.36
C GLY A 100 15.88 13.77 -11.78
N ARG A 101 15.78 14.77 -12.66
CA ARG A 101 16.03 16.18 -12.29
C ARG A 101 14.76 16.91 -11.83
N LYS A 102 13.59 16.50 -12.31
CA LYS A 102 12.33 17.21 -12.11
C LYS A 102 11.17 16.31 -11.66
N GLY A 103 11.29 14.99 -11.81
CA GLY A 103 10.20 14.06 -11.55
C GLY A 103 9.87 13.98 -10.07
N LYS A 104 8.59 14.05 -9.74
CA LYS A 104 8.06 13.93 -8.38
C LYS A 104 6.89 12.96 -8.36
N LEU A 105 6.76 12.25 -7.25
CA LEU A 105 5.65 11.38 -6.92
C LEU A 105 5.18 11.77 -5.53
N SER A 106 3.86 11.96 -5.36
CA SER A 106 3.24 12.03 -4.05
C SER A 106 1.98 11.18 -3.99
N VAL A 107 1.75 10.52 -2.85
CA VAL A 107 0.57 9.69 -2.61
C VAL A 107 0.06 9.95 -1.20
N HIS A 108 -1.27 10.05 -1.06
CA HIS A 108 -1.96 10.18 0.21
C HIS A 108 -3.40 9.67 0.09
N GLY A 109 -4.10 9.53 1.21
CA GLY A 109 -5.49 9.10 1.26
C GLY A 109 -5.66 7.72 1.87
N ALA A 110 -6.82 7.08 1.69
CA ALA A 110 -7.06 5.77 2.29
C ALA A 110 -7.96 4.85 1.48
N LEU A 111 -7.73 3.55 1.66
CA LEU A 111 -8.53 2.48 1.07
C LEU A 111 -8.64 1.29 2.03
N PRO A 112 -9.79 0.60 2.04
CA PRO A 112 -9.93 -0.65 2.76
C PRO A 112 -9.19 -1.76 2.00
N LEU A 113 -8.64 -2.75 2.70
CA LEU A 113 -7.94 -3.87 2.07
C LEU A 113 -8.88 -4.68 1.17
N ALA A 114 -10.10 -4.93 1.65
CA ALA A 114 -11.15 -5.61 0.91
C ALA A 114 -12.47 -4.84 0.97
N GLN A 115 -13.34 -5.08 -0.01
CA GLN A 115 -14.72 -4.59 0.04
C GLN A 115 -15.43 -5.20 1.25
N VAL A 116 -15.59 -4.41 2.31
CA VAL A 116 -16.36 -4.82 3.47
C VAL A 116 -17.84 -4.57 3.17
N LYS A 117 -18.64 -5.64 3.12
CA LYS A 117 -20.09 -5.53 2.94
C LYS A 117 -20.68 -4.79 4.15
N GLY A 118 -21.26 -3.62 3.91
CA GLY A 118 -21.95 -2.83 4.94
C GLY A 118 -21.18 -1.62 5.45
N ASP A 119 -19.89 -1.48 5.12
CA ASP A 119 -19.15 -0.26 5.43
C ASP A 119 -19.53 0.85 4.46
N THR A 120 -19.98 1.97 5.02
CA THR A 120 -20.21 3.20 4.24
C THR A 120 -18.89 3.93 4.04
N TRP A 121 -18.80 4.74 2.98
CA TRP A 121 -17.67 5.65 2.77
C TRP A 121 -17.36 6.51 4.01
N ALA A 122 -18.39 6.94 4.74
CA ALA A 122 -18.23 7.71 5.98
C ALA A 122 -17.51 6.93 7.10
N ALA A 123 -17.80 5.63 7.24
CA ALA A 123 -17.12 4.77 8.23
C ALA A 123 -15.64 4.54 7.87
N LEU A 124 -15.32 4.46 6.57
CA LEU A 124 -13.94 4.42 6.09
C LEU A 124 -13.19 5.71 6.40
N VAL A 125 -13.77 6.85 6.04
CA VAL A 125 -13.19 8.19 6.28
C VAL A 125 -12.93 8.43 7.77
N ALA A 126 -13.86 8.01 8.63
CA ALA A 126 -13.72 8.13 10.08
C ALA A 126 -12.54 7.32 10.63
N ARG A 127 -12.38 6.06 10.20
CA ARG A 127 -11.24 5.21 10.60
C ARG A 127 -9.92 5.73 10.05
N ALA A 128 -9.94 6.18 8.80
CA ALA A 128 -8.76 6.59 8.07
C ALA A 128 -8.27 8.01 8.39
N LYS A 129 -9.13 8.84 9.02
CA LYS A 129 -8.93 10.27 9.25
C LYS A 129 -8.62 11.06 7.96
N THR A 130 -9.12 10.59 6.82
CA THR A 130 -9.01 11.24 5.52
C THR A 130 -10.31 11.10 4.76
N GLN A 131 -10.69 12.13 4.01
CA GLN A 131 -11.97 12.19 3.29
C GLN A 131 -11.89 11.55 1.89
N ASP A 132 -10.69 11.15 1.47
CA ASP A 132 -10.38 10.81 0.09
C ASP A 132 -9.91 9.36 -0.07
N GLY A 133 -10.16 8.84 -1.28
CA GLY A 133 -9.48 7.63 -1.75
C GLY A 133 -7.98 7.87 -1.87
N ILE A 134 -7.24 6.86 -2.33
CA ILE A 134 -5.81 7.06 -2.57
C ILE A 134 -5.64 7.97 -3.77
N GLN A 135 -5.11 9.18 -3.55
CA GLN A 135 -4.70 10.09 -4.60
C GLN A 135 -3.21 9.88 -4.87
N VAL A 136 -2.86 9.69 -6.15
CA VAL A 136 -1.49 9.56 -6.64
C VAL A 136 -1.26 10.72 -7.59
N LYS A 137 -0.38 11.63 -7.21
CA LYS A 137 0.05 12.74 -8.06
C LYS A 137 1.45 12.50 -8.56
N VAL A 138 1.63 12.70 -9.86
CA VAL A 138 2.88 12.50 -10.57
C VAL A 138 3.16 13.77 -11.36
N GLU A 139 4.35 14.33 -11.20
CA GLU A 139 4.77 15.54 -11.92
C GLU A 139 6.10 15.29 -12.63
N ASN A 140 6.18 15.61 -13.92
CA ASN A 140 7.38 15.50 -14.75
C ASN A 140 8.05 14.11 -14.69
N LEU A 141 7.27 13.04 -14.55
CA LEU A 141 7.80 11.69 -14.40
C LEU A 141 8.26 11.17 -15.75
N GLU A 142 9.57 10.99 -15.88
CA GLU A 142 10.10 10.30 -17.03
C GLU A 142 9.82 8.81 -16.93
N VAL A 143 9.16 8.26 -17.93
CA VAL A 143 8.84 6.84 -18.04
C VAL A 143 9.46 6.26 -19.30
N ARG A 144 9.87 4.99 -19.23
CA ARG A 144 10.36 4.24 -20.39
C ARG A 144 9.87 2.80 -20.31
N ALA A 145 8.75 2.55 -20.98
CA ALA A 145 8.25 1.22 -21.25
C ALA A 145 8.83 0.75 -22.58
N ARG A 146 9.66 -0.30 -22.56
CA ARG A 146 10.28 -0.85 -23.77
C ARG A 146 9.23 -1.12 -24.84
N ASN A 147 9.42 -0.53 -26.02
CA ASN A 147 8.58 -0.67 -27.21
C ASN A 147 7.13 -0.19 -27.05
N VAL A 148 6.79 0.50 -25.97
CA VAL A 148 5.42 1.00 -25.72
C VAL A 148 5.40 2.52 -25.63
N TYR A 149 6.25 3.10 -24.78
CA TYR A 149 6.22 4.54 -24.55
C TYR A 149 7.52 5.03 -23.90
N GLN A 150 8.01 6.18 -24.34
CA GLN A 150 9.11 6.90 -23.72
C GLN A 150 8.80 8.40 -23.75
N GLY A 151 8.69 9.01 -22.56
CA GLY A 151 8.26 10.40 -22.46
C GLY A 151 8.13 10.87 -21.01
N GLN A 152 7.62 12.08 -20.84
CA GLN A 152 7.27 12.65 -19.55
C GLN A 152 5.76 12.52 -19.33
N VAL A 153 5.38 12.18 -18.11
CA VAL A 153 4.00 12.01 -17.68
C VAL A 153 3.77 12.93 -16.47
N ASP A 154 2.74 13.73 -16.59
CA ASP A 154 2.04 14.36 -15.47
C ASP A 154 0.72 13.61 -15.33
N ALA A 155 0.33 13.26 -14.11
CA ALA A 155 -0.93 12.55 -13.86
C ALA A 155 -1.46 12.86 -12.46
N ASP A 156 -2.77 12.96 -12.35
CA ASP A 156 -3.49 12.95 -11.08
C ASP A 156 -4.49 11.79 -11.08
N LEU A 157 -4.17 10.74 -10.32
CA LEU A 157 -4.95 9.52 -10.28
C LEU A 157 -5.64 9.39 -8.94
N HIS A 158 -6.95 9.17 -8.98
CA HIS A 158 -7.80 8.92 -7.83
C HIS A 158 -8.20 7.45 -7.83
N VAL A 159 -7.77 6.72 -6.81
CA VAL A 159 -8.08 5.31 -6.60
C VAL A 159 -9.12 5.18 -5.50
N ARG A 160 -10.26 4.60 -5.84
CA ARG A 160 -11.38 4.31 -4.93
C ARG A 160 -11.64 2.79 -4.87
N GLY A 161 -12.61 2.38 -4.06
CA GLY A 161 -12.97 0.98 -3.89
C GLY A 161 -12.16 0.34 -2.75
N SER A 162 -11.34 -0.66 -3.05
CA SER A 162 -10.48 -1.37 -2.08
C SER A 162 -9.16 -1.79 -2.71
N ILE A 163 -8.14 -2.11 -1.90
CA ILE A 163 -6.84 -2.58 -2.40
C ILE A 163 -6.97 -3.83 -3.28
N THR A 164 -7.86 -4.76 -2.93
CA THR A 164 -8.10 -6.00 -3.70
C THR A 164 -9.04 -5.84 -4.90
N LYS A 165 -9.82 -4.76 -4.93
CA LYS A 165 -10.73 -4.40 -6.04
C LYS A 165 -10.71 -2.88 -6.22
N PRO A 166 -9.62 -2.32 -6.80
CA PRO A 166 -9.49 -0.89 -6.97
C PRO A 166 -10.28 -0.43 -8.19
N THR A 167 -10.82 0.79 -8.11
CA THR A 167 -11.37 1.52 -9.25
C THR A 167 -10.53 2.78 -9.43
N MET A 168 -9.96 2.97 -10.61
CA MET A 168 -9.06 4.08 -10.92
C MET A 168 -9.76 5.09 -11.83
N SER A 169 -9.59 6.37 -11.53
CA SER A 169 -9.98 7.50 -12.36
C SER A 169 -8.84 8.52 -12.36
N GLY A 170 -8.72 9.36 -13.38
CA GLY A 170 -7.71 10.41 -13.38
C GLY A 170 -7.56 11.06 -14.75
N GLU A 171 -6.69 12.06 -14.80
CA GLU A 171 -6.29 12.83 -15.98
C GLU A 171 -4.77 12.87 -16.16
#